data_AF-A0A443RX56-F1
#
_entry.id   AF-A0A443RX56-F1
#
_cell.length_a   1.000
_cell.length_b   1.000
_cell.length_c   1.000
_cell.angle_alpha   90.00
_cell.angle_beta   90.00
_cell.angle_gamma   90.00
#
_symmetry.space_group_name_H-M   'P 1'
#
loop_
_entity.id
_entity.type
_entity.pdbx_description
1 polymer ?
#
loop_
_entity_poly.entity_id
_entity_poly.type
_entity_poly.pdbx_seq_one_letter_code
_entity_poly.pdbx_strand_id
1 'polypeptide(L)'
;MILYGKRFKPVTIHIVMEHCEDNLERKMRRGEINNEKKETYFKQILTGLKMIDDKGLVHRDLKPNNIFIDSSNCAKVGDFGFALEKNSNLVSSYTDGRGNRHFRPPENSHSDEIRLITLQR
;
A
#
# COMPACT_ATOMS: atom_id res chain seq x y z
N MET A 1 30.95 -36.42 9.09
CA MET A 1 29.53 -35.98 9.11
C MET A 1 29.37 -34.95 7.99
N ILE A 2 28.84 -35.35 6.83
CA ILE A 2 28.71 -34.47 5.65
C ILE A 2 27.26 -33.99 5.56
N LEU A 3 27.03 -32.69 5.77
CA LEU A 3 25.73 -32.06 5.59
C LEU A 3 25.54 -31.71 4.10
N TYR A 4 24.67 -32.43 3.40
CA TYR A 4 24.19 -32.03 2.08
C TYR A 4 23.20 -30.86 2.22
N GLY A 5 23.69 -29.63 2.09
CA GLY A 5 22.83 -28.45 2.03
C GLY A 5 22.11 -28.37 0.68
N LYS A 6 20.81 -28.68 0.65
CA LYS A 6 19.96 -28.34 -0.50
C LYS A 6 19.80 -26.82 -0.56
N ARG A 7 20.40 -26.17 -1.57
CA ARG A 7 20.06 -24.79 -1.95
C ARG A 7 18.73 -24.80 -2.71
N PHE A 8 17.68 -24.29 -2.08
CA PHE A 8 16.45 -23.97 -2.79
C PHE A 8 16.70 -22.74 -3.68
N LYS A 9 16.36 -22.85 -4.98
CA LYS A 9 16.34 -21.68 -5.85
C LYS A 9 15.10 -20.84 -5.47
N PRO A 10 15.23 -19.51 -5.35
CA PRO A 10 14.08 -18.66 -5.06
C PRO A 10 13.04 -18.80 -6.18
N VAL A 11 11.77 -18.87 -5.80
CA VAL A 11 10.65 -18.84 -6.73
C VAL A 11 10.37 -17.38 -7.08
N THR A 12 10.32 -17.05 -8.37
CA THR A 12 9.98 -15.71 -8.85
C THR A 12 8.57 -15.72 -9.43
N ILE A 13 7.69 -14.88 -8.88
CA ILE A 13 6.33 -14.68 -9.38
C ILE A 13 6.32 -13.45 -10.29
N HIS A 14 5.71 -13.58 -11.47
CA HIS A 14 5.56 -12.49 -12.43
C HIS A 14 4.07 -12.19 -12.60
N ILE A 15 3.69 -10.92 -12.47
CA ILE A 15 2.32 -10.45 -12.63
C ILE A 15 2.30 -9.48 -13.80
N VAL A 16 1.50 -9.78 -14.82
CA VAL A 16 1.31 -8.91 -16.00
C VAL A 16 0.08 -8.04 -15.77
N MET A 17 0.24 -6.74 -15.94
CA MET A 17 -0.80 -5.72 -15.73
C MET A 17 -0.75 -4.69 -16.86
N GLU A 18 -1.75 -3.81 -16.90
CA GLU A 18 -1.72 -2.65 -17.79
C GLU A 18 -0.51 -1.73 -17.48
N HIS A 19 0.03 -1.10 -18.53
CA HIS A 19 1.14 -0.16 -18.38
C HIS A 19 0.61 1.22 -17.97
N CYS A 20 1.31 1.87 -17.05
CA CYS A 20 1.11 3.28 -16.70
C CYS A 20 2.45 4.02 -16.88
N GLU A 21 2.38 5.16 -17.55
CA GLU A 21 3.51 5.97 -17.99
C GLU A 21 4.20 6.66 -16.81
N ASP A 22 3.44 7.02 -15.78
CA ASP A 22 3.97 7.69 -14.61
C ASP A 22 3.41 7.24 -13.26
N ASN A 23 3.94 7.84 -12.18
CA ASN A 23 3.33 7.81 -10.86
C ASN A 23 3.20 9.23 -10.30
N LEU A 24 2.35 9.38 -9.28
CA LEU A 24 2.02 10.68 -8.72
C LEU A 24 3.24 11.36 -8.08
N GLU A 25 4.14 10.61 -7.43
CA GLU A 25 5.37 11.16 -6.83
C GLU A 25 6.24 11.87 -7.87
N ARG A 26 6.50 11.21 -9.01
CA ARG A 26 7.33 11.77 -10.07
C ARG A 26 6.67 12.98 -10.72
N LYS A 27 5.36 12.95 -10.96
CA LYS A 27 4.63 14.13 -11.45
C LYS A 27 4.67 15.30 -10.47
N MET A 28 4.55 15.05 -9.18
CA MET A 28 4.68 16.08 -8.14
C MET A 28 6.08 16.70 -8.14
N ARG A 29 7.12 15.86 -8.19
CA ARG A 29 8.53 16.34 -8.22
C ARG A 29 8.86 17.18 -9.44
N ARG A 30 8.25 16.89 -10.59
CA ARG A 30 8.43 17.67 -11.83
C ARG A 30 7.59 18.95 -11.87
N GLY A 31 6.70 19.17 -10.90
CA GLY A 31 5.81 20.34 -10.90
C GLY A 31 4.71 20.28 -11.96
N GLU A 32 4.37 19.09 -12.47
CA GLU A 32 3.41 18.91 -13.59
C GLU A 32 1.94 18.92 -13.15
N ILE A 33 1.68 19.19 -11.86
CA ILE A 33 0.35 19.10 -11.25
C ILE A 33 -0.14 20.50 -10.85
N ASN A 34 -1.01 21.07 -11.69
CA ASN A 34 -1.76 22.28 -11.37
C ASN A 34 -2.94 21.97 -10.43
N ASN A 35 -3.64 23.01 -9.94
CA ASN A 35 -4.73 22.82 -8.97
C ASN A 35 -5.90 21.98 -9.51
N GLU A 36 -6.23 22.12 -10.80
CA GLU A 36 -7.26 21.31 -11.46
C GLU A 36 -6.89 19.82 -11.46
N LYS A 37 -5.64 19.48 -11.82
CA LYS A 37 -5.14 18.10 -11.78
C LYS A 37 -5.11 17.55 -10.36
N LYS A 38 -4.77 18.37 -9.35
CA LYS A 38 -4.83 17.94 -7.94
C LYS A 38 -6.23 17.48 -7.58
N GLU A 39 -7.25 18.26 -7.93
CA GLU A 39 -8.64 17.93 -7.64
C GLU A 39 -9.08 16.66 -8.38
N THR A 40 -8.76 16.56 -9.67
CA THR A 40 -9.08 15.38 -10.49
C THR A 40 -8.42 14.12 -9.95
N TYR A 41 -7.11 14.15 -9.69
CA TYR A 41 -6.40 13.01 -9.11
C TYR A 41 -6.94 12.64 -7.74
N PHE A 42 -7.24 13.62 -6.89
CA PHE A 42 -7.79 13.35 -5.57
C PHE A 42 -9.14 12.63 -5.65
N LYS A 43 -10.05 13.09 -6.53
CA LYS A 43 -11.34 12.42 -6.78
C LYS A 43 -11.13 10.98 -7.27
N GLN A 44 -10.25 10.76 -8.25
CA GLN A 44 -9.96 9.44 -8.79
C GLN A 44 -9.36 8.49 -7.74
N ILE A 45 -8.45 8.99 -6.90
CA ILE A 45 -7.87 8.22 -5.79
C ILE A 45 -8.97 7.82 -4.81
N LEU A 46 -9.85 8.74 -4.41
CA LEU A 46 -10.98 8.44 -3.52
C LEU A 46 -11.94 7.42 -4.13
N THR A 47 -12.24 7.53 -5.42
CA THR A 47 -13.05 6.53 -6.14
C THR A 47 -12.38 5.16 -6.11
N GLY A 48 -11.08 5.09 -6.42
CA GLY A 48 -10.32 3.84 -6.36
C GLY A 48 -10.29 3.22 -4.95
N LEU A 49 -10.07 4.04 -3.93
CA LEU A 49 -10.12 3.61 -2.53
C LEU A 49 -11.50 3.10 -2.14
N LYS A 50 -12.58 3.78 -2.55
CA LYS A 50 -13.94 3.29 -2.33
C LYS A 50 -14.14 1.92 -2.97
N MET A 51 -13.67 1.69 -4.19
CA MET A 51 -13.77 0.38 -4.84
C MET A 51 -12.99 -0.72 -4.11
N ILE A 52 -11.85 -0.39 -3.50
CA ILE A 52 -11.07 -1.30 -2.65
C ILE A 52 -11.86 -1.62 -1.38
N ASP A 53 -12.42 -0.59 -0.75
CA ASP A 53 -13.21 -0.66 0.48
C ASP A 53 -14.47 -1.51 0.31
N ASP A 54 -15.19 -1.31 -0.80
CA ASP A 54 -16.41 -2.04 -1.18
C ASP A 54 -16.12 -3.54 -1.44
N LYS A 55 -14.87 -3.89 -1.79
CA LYS A 55 -14.40 -5.29 -1.87
C LYS A 55 -14.00 -5.89 -0.52
N GLY A 56 -14.20 -5.16 0.58
CA GLY A 56 -13.80 -5.60 1.91
C GLY A 56 -12.29 -5.60 2.13
N LEU A 57 -11.53 -4.84 1.34
CA LEU A 57 -10.08 -4.76 1.43
C LEU A 57 -9.63 -3.42 2.03
N VAL A 58 -8.44 -3.43 2.65
CA VAL A 58 -7.73 -2.25 3.11
C VAL A 58 -6.35 -2.24 2.46
N HIS A 59 -6.01 -1.18 1.73
CA HIS A 59 -4.73 -1.09 0.98
C HIS A 59 -3.49 -1.06 1.88
N ARG A 60 -3.55 -0.30 2.98
CA ARG A 60 -2.52 -0.11 4.02
C ARG A 60 -1.16 0.50 3.60
N ASP A 61 -0.86 0.62 2.32
CA ASP A 61 0.35 1.33 1.84
C ASP A 61 0.03 2.41 0.80
N LEU A 62 -0.92 3.27 1.11
CA LEU A 62 -1.31 4.37 0.21
C LEU A 62 -0.26 5.49 0.28
N LYS A 63 0.41 5.74 -0.85
CA LYS A 63 1.43 6.78 -1.00
C LYS A 63 1.54 7.21 -2.47
N PRO A 64 2.10 8.39 -2.79
CA PRO A 64 2.19 8.87 -4.17
C PRO A 64 2.85 7.88 -5.15
N ASN A 65 3.80 7.06 -4.70
CA ASN A 65 4.50 6.07 -5.53
C ASN A 65 3.59 4.92 -5.98
N ASN A 66 2.52 4.67 -5.22
CA ASN A 66 1.53 3.62 -5.45
C ASN A 66 0.29 4.15 -6.16
N ILE A 67 0.31 5.42 -6.57
CA ILE A 67 -0.69 6.02 -7.46
C ILE A 67 -0.07 6.13 -8.85
N PHE A 68 -0.48 5.24 -9.75
CA PHE A 68 -0.02 5.19 -11.13
C PHE A 68 -0.84 6.13 -11.99
N ILE A 69 -0.22 6.71 -13.02
CA ILE A 69 -0.84 7.65 -13.95
C ILE A 69 -0.70 7.07 -15.36
N ASP A 70 -1.85 6.85 -16.01
CA ASP A 70 -1.90 6.30 -17.37
C ASP A 70 -1.75 7.37 -18.47
N SER A 71 -1.80 6.94 -19.74
CA SER A 71 -1.59 7.77 -20.92
C SER A 71 -2.64 8.86 -21.05
N SER A 72 -3.81 8.62 -20.46
CA SER A 72 -4.95 9.54 -20.44
C SER A 72 -4.89 10.51 -19.26
N ASN A 73 -3.79 10.51 -18.49
CA ASN A 73 -3.66 11.25 -17.24
C ASN A 73 -4.74 10.89 -16.21
N CYS A 74 -5.14 9.62 -16.12
CA CYS A 74 -5.99 9.12 -15.06
C CYS A 74 -5.15 8.43 -13.97
N ALA A 75 -5.51 8.68 -12.71
CA ALA A 75 -4.90 8.06 -11.55
C ALA A 75 -5.51 6.68 -11.24
N LYS A 76 -4.64 5.71 -10.96
CA LYS A 76 -4.98 4.34 -10.57
C LYS A 76 -4.24 3.95 -9.29
N VAL A 77 -4.96 3.40 -8.31
CA VAL A 77 -4.36 2.88 -7.08
C VAL A 77 -3.79 1.49 -7.38
N GLY A 78 -2.52 1.26 -7.05
CA GLY A 78 -1.85 -0.03 -7.24
C GLY A 78 -0.90 -0.38 -6.10
N ASP A 79 -0.20 -1.50 -6.27
CA ASP A 79 0.67 -2.12 -5.24
C ASP A 79 -0.09 -2.54 -3.95
N PHE A 80 -0.78 -3.67 -4.08
CA PHE A 80 -1.54 -4.32 -3.01
C PHE A 80 -0.68 -5.25 -2.16
N GLY A 81 0.65 -5.13 -2.16
CA GLY A 81 1.55 -6.04 -1.43
C GLY A 81 1.33 -6.05 0.10
N PHE A 82 0.69 -5.00 0.63
CA PHE A 82 0.31 -4.89 2.04
C PHE A 82 -1.20 -4.95 2.28
N ALA A 83 -2.01 -5.21 1.26
CA ALA A 83 -3.46 -5.20 1.40
C ALA A 83 -3.96 -6.31 2.34
N LEU A 84 -5.08 -6.08 3.02
CA LEU A 84 -5.70 -7.03 3.95
C LEU A 84 -7.22 -7.04 3.80
N GLU A 85 -7.84 -8.21 3.95
CA GLU A 85 -9.29 -8.33 4.10
C GLU A 85 -9.75 -7.86 5.48
N LYS A 86 -10.76 -6.99 5.51
CA LYS A 86 -11.34 -6.39 6.72
C LYS A 86 -11.82 -7.44 7.73
N ASN A 87 -12.44 -8.51 7.24
CA ASN A 87 -13.05 -9.57 8.03
C ASN A 87 -12.15 -10.81 8.20
N SER A 88 -10.87 -10.71 7.81
CA SER A 88 -9.95 -11.80 8.11
C SER A 88 -9.83 -11.92 9.63
N ASN A 89 -10.02 -13.13 10.17
CA ASN A 89 -9.79 -13.46 11.60
C ASN A 89 -8.32 -13.21 12.04
N LEU A 90 -7.47 -12.70 11.13
CA LEU A 90 -6.12 -12.18 11.32
C LEU A 90 -6.14 -10.75 11.91
N VAL A 91 -7.06 -10.46 12.82
CA VAL A 91 -7.17 -9.17 13.55
C VAL A 91 -5.87 -8.82 14.28
N SER A 92 -4.99 -9.79 14.50
CA SER A 92 -3.61 -9.62 15.00
C SER A 92 -2.64 -8.89 14.05
N SER A 93 -3.04 -8.56 12.82
CA SER A 93 -2.15 -7.96 11.79
C SER A 93 -2.41 -6.48 11.49
N TYR A 94 -3.43 -5.85 12.08
CA TYR A 94 -3.60 -4.39 12.04
C TYR A 94 -2.47 -3.63 12.75
N THR A 95 -1.71 -4.33 13.61
CA THR A 95 -0.68 -3.78 14.50
C THR A 95 0.77 -4.06 14.07
N ASP A 96 0.99 -4.71 12.92
CA ASP A 96 2.32 -5.19 12.53
C ASP A 96 3.27 -4.10 11.96
N GLY A 97 2.95 -2.82 12.17
CA GLY A 97 3.80 -1.72 11.72
C GLY A 97 4.18 -1.78 10.22
N ARG A 98 3.36 -2.43 9.38
CA ARG A 98 3.56 -2.57 7.93
C ARG A 98 3.03 -1.36 7.17
N GLY A 99 3.52 -1.14 5.94
CA GLY A 99 3.25 0.05 5.12
C GLY A 99 4.16 1.24 5.45
N ASN A 100 4.19 2.23 4.56
CA ASN A 100 5.09 3.39 4.67
C ASN A 100 4.76 4.23 5.92
N ARG A 101 5.76 4.42 6.79
CA ARG A 101 5.64 5.13 8.07
C ARG A 101 5.22 6.60 7.91
N HIS A 102 5.62 7.27 6.83
CA HIS A 102 5.31 8.70 6.61
C HIS A 102 3.85 8.96 6.23
N PHE A 103 3.16 7.97 5.65
CA PHE A 103 1.77 8.09 5.18
C PHE A 103 0.80 7.27 6.03
N ARG A 104 1.25 6.80 7.20
CA ARG A 104 0.46 5.96 8.10
C ARG A 104 -0.47 6.82 8.95
N PRO A 105 -1.73 6.41 9.15
CA PRO A 105 -2.63 7.11 10.07
C PRO A 105 -2.20 6.89 11.54
N PRO A 106 -2.43 7.86 12.43
CA PRO A 106 -1.82 7.92 13.76
C PRO A 106 -2.18 6.74 14.68
N GLU A 107 -3.36 6.15 14.53
CA GLU A 107 -3.82 4.98 15.28
C GLU A 107 -2.93 3.74 15.06
N ASN A 108 -2.26 3.65 13.91
CA ASN A 108 -1.33 2.56 13.57
C ASN A 108 0.12 2.85 13.99
N SER A 109 0.37 4.01 14.62
CA SER A 109 1.69 4.42 15.13
C SER A 109 1.82 4.23 16.64
N HIS A 110 0.70 4.08 17.35
CA HIS A 110 0.66 3.92 18.82
C HIS A 110 0.73 2.46 19.28
N SER A 111 0.89 1.50 18.36
CA SER A 111 0.92 0.06 18.68
C SER A 111 2.22 -0.39 19.36
N ASP A 112 3.29 0.40 19.24
CA ASP A 112 4.60 0.06 19.82
C ASP A 112 4.63 0.23 21.36
N GLU A 113 3.76 1.08 21.94
CA GLU A 113 3.70 1.28 23.40
C GLU A 113 2.70 0.37 24.14
N ILE A 114 1.61 -0.07 23.50
CA ILE A 114 0.56 -0.83 24.19
C ILE A 114 1.04 -2.25 24.60
N ARG A 115 2.09 -2.80 23.97
CA ARG A 115 2.66 -4.11 24.36
C ARG A 115 3.44 -4.12 25.67
N LEU A 116 3.83 -2.96 26.23
CA LEU A 116 4.61 -2.91 27.48
C LEU A 116 3.77 -2.92 28.76
N ILE A 117 2.43 -2.78 28.67
CA ILE A 117 1.58 -2.61 29.87
C ILE A 117 0.67 -3.84 30.15
N THR A 118 0.71 -4.89 29.34
CA THR A 118 -0.17 -6.08 29.53
C THR A 118 0.56 -7.38 29.89
N LEU A 119 1.81 -7.32 30.37
CA LEU A 119 2.56 -8.48 30.87
C LEU A 119 3.16 -8.29 32.27
N GLN A 120 2.38 -7.68 33.17
CA GLN A 120 2.58 -7.85 34.62
C GLN A 120 1.24 -8.22 35.27
N ARG A 121 0.93 -9.52 35.24
CA ARG A 121 0.19 -10.21 36.29
C ARG A 121 0.94 -11.48 36.62
#